data_AF-A0A133XLF9-F1
#
_entry.id   AF-A0A133XLF9-F1
#
_cell.length_a   1.000
_cell.length_b   1.000
_cell.length_c   1.000
_cell.angle_alpha   90.00
_cell.angle_beta   90.00
_cell.angle_gamma   90.00
#
_symmetry.space_group_name_H-M   'P 1'
#
loop_
_entity.id
_entity.type
_entity.pdbx_description
1 polymer ?
#
loop_
_entity_poly.entity_id
_entity_poly.type
_entity_poly.pdbx_seq_one_letter_code
_entity_poly.pdbx_strand_id
1 'polypeptide(L)'
;MEFDVVAVLPGQKLSRLRVAADSAAALLQAPALQGAVIISSVAVGRIAGQRVGKFQLPMFTRQLLSLLEAGLNVVEGLETLAEQDQGGAFGEVLNGLLASLRQGLSLSLALQRYPAIFPELYIATVKASERTGGMPEALRRYIAFDEKLRELKKKLLGAAIYPILLLIVGGLVTFFLLGFVVPRFALVFADSGRQPEGLSALLFIWGGFVNQHAAGLLVGCALATGTMSGLLSLPAVRAGLGRLLWRLPALGERLRIVYLARFYRTVGMLLRAGIPLRSSLLMIGDLLPGALRAGLMQTVGDIEQGLAFSDAAQRGGLSTPIARRMIAVGEKSGQLGAMLESIAAFYDEEIGRLVETFSRLFEPLLMAGIGVVIGGIVLLLYMPIFELAGNFQ
;
A
#
# COMPACT_ATOMS: atom_id res chain seq x y z
N MET A 1 -5.86 10.37 29.64
CA MET A 1 -4.71 9.60 29.10
C MET A 1 -4.92 8.13 29.43
N GLU A 2 -4.46 7.18 28.61
CA GLU A 2 -4.45 5.77 29.02
C GLU A 2 -3.15 5.47 29.73
N PHE A 3 -3.20 4.77 30.86
CA PHE A 3 -2.03 4.32 31.60
C PHE A 3 -2.02 2.79 31.62
N ASP A 4 -0.87 2.20 31.34
CA ASP A 4 -0.63 0.80 31.66
C ASP A 4 -0.16 0.74 33.10
N VAL A 5 -0.97 0.16 33.98
CA VAL A 5 -0.77 0.15 35.42
C VAL A 5 -0.52 -1.28 35.88
N VAL A 6 0.60 -1.49 36.56
CA VAL A 6 0.89 -2.74 37.24
C VAL A 6 0.52 -2.56 38.71
N ALA A 7 -0.52 -3.25 39.15
CA ALA A 7 -1.04 -3.12 40.51
C ALA A 7 -1.26 -4.48 41.17
N VAL A 8 -1.14 -4.50 42.50
CA VAL A 8 -1.47 -5.67 43.34
C VAL A 8 -2.81 -5.38 44.01
N LEU A 9 -3.83 -6.17 43.65
CA LEU A 9 -5.17 -6.10 44.23
C LEU A 9 -5.23 -6.91 45.54
N PRO A 10 -6.09 -6.54 46.51
CA PRO A 10 -6.22 -7.27 47.76
C PRO A 10 -6.61 -8.74 47.51
N GLY A 11 -5.72 -9.67 47.88
CA GLY A 11 -5.95 -11.11 47.75
C GLY A 11 -5.66 -11.73 46.37
N GLN A 12 -5.06 -11.00 45.41
CA GLN A 12 -4.71 -11.54 44.08
C GLN A 12 -3.24 -11.29 43.68
N LYS A 13 -2.76 -12.11 42.72
CA LYS A 13 -1.45 -11.93 42.10
C LYS A 13 -1.40 -10.68 41.21
N LEU A 14 -0.19 -10.16 41.08
CA LEU A 14 0.23 -9.02 40.28
C LEU A 14 -0.51 -8.98 38.92
N SER A 15 -1.29 -7.93 38.70
CA SER A 15 -2.17 -7.80 37.54
C SER A 15 -1.83 -6.53 36.74
N ARG A 16 -1.76 -6.65 35.42
CA ARG A 16 -1.58 -5.52 34.50
C ARG A 16 -2.94 -5.05 34.00
N LEU A 17 -3.25 -3.78 34.23
CA LEU A 17 -4.53 -3.17 33.91
C LEU A 17 -4.30 -1.89 33.12
N ARG A 18 -5.04 -1.71 32.02
CA ARG A 18 -5.10 -0.43 31.32
C ARG A 18 -6.20 0.42 31.93
N VAL A 19 -5.82 1.57 32.47
CA VAL A 19 -6.73 2.49 33.16
C VAL A 19 -6.66 3.86 32.50
N ALA A 20 -7.82 4.39 32.09
CA ALA A 20 -7.92 5.76 31.62
C ALA A 20 -7.98 6.72 32.81
N ALA A 21 -7.05 7.66 32.90
CA ALA A 21 -7.03 8.70 33.92
C ALA A 21 -6.49 10.03 33.36
N ASP A 22 -6.87 11.14 33.97
CA ASP A 22 -6.48 12.48 33.50
C ASP A 22 -5.07 12.89 33.94
N SER A 23 -4.56 12.27 35.02
CA SER A 23 -3.19 12.45 35.50
C SER A 23 -2.71 11.23 36.28
N ALA A 24 -1.40 11.09 36.49
CA ALA A 24 -0.84 9.99 37.31
C ALA A 24 -1.37 10.01 38.76
N ALA A 25 -1.71 11.18 39.30
CA ALA A 25 -2.35 11.32 40.61
C ALA A 25 -3.82 10.86 40.61
N ALA A 26 -4.53 11.00 39.48
CA ALA A 26 -5.91 10.56 39.34
C ALA A 26 -6.06 9.02 39.24
N LEU A 27 -4.96 8.27 39.02
CA LEU A 27 -4.98 6.80 39.03
C LEU A 27 -5.35 6.21 40.40
N LEU A 28 -5.03 6.92 41.49
CA LEU A 28 -5.41 6.51 42.86
C LEU A 28 -6.92 6.63 43.12
N GLN A 29 -7.63 7.42 42.31
CA GLN A 29 -9.08 7.63 42.42
C GLN A 29 -9.86 6.79 41.40
N ALA A 30 -9.18 6.04 40.54
CA ALA A 30 -9.83 5.21 39.54
C ALA A 30 -10.59 4.05 40.23
N PRO A 31 -11.87 3.82 39.92
CA PRO A 31 -12.67 2.76 40.54
C PRO A 31 -12.09 1.37 40.34
N ALA A 32 -11.31 1.16 39.26
CA ALA A 32 -10.62 -0.10 38.97
C ALA A 32 -9.40 -0.40 39.87
N LEU A 33 -8.92 0.57 40.66
CA LEU A 33 -7.71 0.47 41.49
C LEU A 33 -7.99 0.72 42.99
N GLN A 34 -9.26 0.74 43.41
CA GLN A 34 -9.61 0.94 44.82
C GLN A 34 -9.05 -0.19 45.69
N GLY A 35 -8.16 0.17 46.62
CA GLY A 35 -7.47 -0.78 47.50
C GLY A 35 -6.24 -1.48 46.89
N ALA A 36 -5.82 -1.11 45.67
CA ALA A 36 -4.66 -1.71 45.00
C ALA A 36 -3.37 -0.93 45.30
N VAL A 37 -2.25 -1.64 45.49
CA VAL A 37 -0.92 -1.02 45.57
C VAL A 37 -0.36 -0.89 44.15
N ILE A 38 -0.20 0.35 43.67
CA ILE A 38 0.36 0.64 42.35
C ILE A 38 1.88 0.51 42.41
N ILE A 39 2.46 -0.40 41.62
CA ILE A 39 3.91 -0.63 41.56
C ILE A 39 4.54 0.25 40.47
N SER A 40 3.85 0.41 39.34
CA SER A 40 4.27 1.32 38.28
C SER A 40 3.08 1.74 37.42
N SER A 41 3.12 2.98 36.94
CA SER A 41 2.15 3.52 35.99
C SER A 41 2.87 4.21 34.84
N VAL A 42 2.66 3.75 33.61
CA VAL A 42 3.27 4.34 32.41
C VAL A 42 2.17 4.92 31.54
N ALA A 43 2.26 6.21 31.22
CA ALA A 43 1.35 6.88 30.29
C ALA A 43 1.53 6.28 28.89
N VAL A 44 0.48 5.67 28.36
CA VAL A 44 0.38 5.28 26.96
C VAL A 44 0.05 6.54 26.18
N GLY A 45 1.09 7.23 25.72
CA GLY A 45 0.96 8.39 24.85
C GLY A 45 0.26 7.98 23.55
N ARG A 46 -0.99 8.43 23.35
CA ARG A 46 -1.58 8.49 22.01
C ARG A 46 -0.81 9.53 21.22
N ILE A 47 0.22 9.11 20.50
CA ILE A 47 0.80 9.94 19.44
C ILE A 47 -0.30 10.08 18.38
N ALA A 48 -0.92 11.26 18.36
CA ALA A 48 -1.94 11.61 17.40
C ALA A 48 -1.41 11.37 15.98
N GLY A 49 -2.09 10.49 15.24
CA GLY A 49 -1.70 10.02 13.89
C GLY A 49 -1.61 11.10 12.80
N GLN A 50 -1.73 12.39 13.14
CA GLN A 50 -1.63 13.51 12.21
C GLN A 50 -0.21 14.12 12.10
N ARG A 51 0.70 13.90 13.06
CA ARG A 51 2.10 14.40 12.97
C ARG A 51 3.12 13.36 12.48
N VAL A 52 2.72 12.09 12.36
CA VAL A 52 3.55 10.97 11.89
C VAL A 52 3.94 11.10 10.41
N GLY A 53 3.24 11.93 9.63
CA GLY A 53 3.44 12.08 8.19
C GLY A 53 4.80 12.63 7.72
N LYS A 54 5.72 12.99 8.63
CA LYS A 54 7.05 13.52 8.30
C LYS A 54 8.23 12.59 8.61
N PHE A 55 8.01 11.43 9.24
CA PHE A 55 9.14 10.53 9.54
C PHE A 55 9.65 9.87 8.25
N GLN A 56 10.86 10.25 7.84
CA GLN A 56 11.52 9.66 6.67
C GLN A 56 12.39 8.47 7.11
N LEU A 57 11.76 7.32 7.34
CA LEU A 57 12.45 6.08 7.70
C LEU A 57 13.66 5.74 6.81
N PRO A 58 13.61 5.93 5.48
CA PRO A 58 14.77 5.66 4.62
C PRO A 58 15.97 6.56 4.93
N MET A 59 15.72 7.84 5.24
CA MET A 59 16.78 8.79 5.57
C MET A 59 17.38 8.46 6.95
N PHE A 60 16.52 8.27 7.95
CA PHE A 60 16.92 7.84 9.29
C PHE A 60 17.79 6.58 9.24
N THR A 61 17.37 5.57 8.47
CA THR A 61 18.10 4.30 8.35
C THR A 61 19.48 4.50 7.73
N ARG A 62 19.61 5.37 6.72
CA ARG A 62 20.91 5.71 6.10
C ARG A 62 21.82 6.45 7.07
N GLN A 63 21.30 7.47 7.75
CA GLN A 63 22.09 8.25 8.69
C GLN A 63 22.58 7.37 9.85
N LEU A 64 21.69 6.53 10.41
CA LEU A 64 22.07 5.56 11.43
C LEU A 64 23.14 4.59 10.93
N LEU A 65 22.99 4.05 9.71
CA LEU A 65 24.00 3.19 9.11
C LEU A 65 25.37 3.90 9.00
N SER A 66 25.40 5.15 8.50
CA SER A 66 26.64 5.91 8.37
C SER A 66 27.32 6.16 9.72
N LEU A 67 26.56 6.43 10.78
CA LEU A 67 27.11 6.61 12.13
C LEU A 67 27.68 5.29 12.68
N LEU A 68 26.96 4.17 12.49
CA LEU A 68 27.46 2.86 12.91
C LEU A 68 28.71 2.44 12.12
N GLU A 69 28.79 2.77 10.83
CA GLU A 69 29.98 2.52 10.00
C GLU A 69 31.17 3.41 10.40
N ALA A 70 30.90 4.60 10.96
CA ALA A 70 31.91 5.48 11.55
C ALA A 70 32.41 4.99 12.92
N GLY A 71 31.87 3.88 13.44
CA GLY A 71 32.31 3.25 14.68
C GLY A 71 31.49 3.61 15.91
N LEU A 72 30.43 4.42 15.78
CA LEU A 72 29.52 4.69 16.89
C LEU A 72 28.68 3.45 17.20
N ASN A 73 28.32 3.28 18.47
CA ASN A 73 27.33 2.27 18.85
C ASN A 73 25.90 2.76 18.56
N VAL A 74 24.91 1.86 18.69
CA VAL A 74 23.50 2.17 18.40
C VAL A 74 22.96 3.31 19.27
N VAL A 75 23.34 3.36 20.54
CA VAL A 75 22.86 4.40 21.47
C VAL A 75 23.46 5.75 21.07
N GLU A 76 24.78 5.83 20.87
CA GLU A 76 25.48 7.03 20.41
C GLU A 76 24.94 7.54 19.05
N GLY A 77 24.68 6.61 18.13
CA GLY A 77 24.09 6.93 16.83
C GLY A 77 22.69 7.53 16.97
N LEU A 78 21.84 6.96 17.83
CA LEU A 78 20.50 7.49 18.10
C LEU A 78 20.54 8.83 18.85
N GLU A 79 21.49 9.03 19.77
CA GLU A 79 21.72 10.31 20.46
C GLU A 79 22.09 11.40 19.45
N THR A 80 23.05 11.12 18.57
CA THR A 80 23.48 12.04 17.50
C THR A 80 22.30 12.43 16.60
N LEU A 81 21.45 11.47 16.23
CA LEU A 81 20.26 11.75 15.41
C LEU A 81 19.18 12.52 16.17
N ALA A 82 19.05 12.30 17.47
CA ALA A 82 18.10 13.03 18.32
C ALA A 82 18.50 14.50 18.50
N GLU A 83 19.81 14.77 18.59
CA GLU A 83 20.35 16.14 18.65
C GLU A 83 20.11 16.93 17.36
N GLN A 84 19.99 16.25 16.21
CA GLN A 84 19.73 16.90 14.93
C GLN A 84 18.31 17.50 14.83
N ASP A 85 17.33 16.96 15.58
CA ASP A 85 15.91 17.35 15.51
C ASP A 85 15.34 17.77 16.89
N GLN A 86 16.03 18.69 17.57
CA GLN A 86 15.58 19.17 18.87
C GLN A 86 14.23 19.90 18.78
N GLY A 87 13.22 19.39 19.50
CA GLY A 87 11.86 19.95 19.54
C GLY A 87 10.94 19.52 18.40
N GLY A 88 11.42 18.68 17.48
CA GLY A 88 10.61 18.07 16.42
C GLY A 88 9.94 16.77 16.85
N ALA A 89 8.90 16.36 16.10
CA ALA A 89 8.23 15.08 16.32
C ALA A 89 9.15 13.86 16.10
N PHE A 90 10.27 14.04 15.39
CA PHE A 90 11.25 13.00 15.17
C PHE A 90 12.20 12.87 16.37
N GLY A 91 12.64 13.99 16.97
CA GLY A 91 13.33 14.02 18.24
C GLY A 91 12.56 13.35 19.39
N GLU A 92 11.24 13.54 19.49
CA GLU A 92 10.40 12.86 20.51
C GLU A 92 10.43 11.33 20.37
N VAL A 93 10.34 10.81 19.14
CA VAL A 93 10.39 9.37 18.88
C VAL A 93 11.78 8.81 19.24
N LEU A 94 12.85 9.48 18.82
CA LEU A 94 14.22 9.06 19.13
C LEU A 94 14.52 9.09 20.63
N ASN A 95 14.08 10.14 21.34
CA ASN A 95 14.21 10.22 22.79
C ASN A 95 13.43 9.11 23.50
N GLY A 96 12.24 8.74 23.00
CA GLY A 96 11.49 7.59 23.51
C GLY A 96 12.19 6.24 23.28
N LEU A 97 12.85 6.07 22.12
CA LEU A 97 13.69 4.90 21.84
C LEU A 97 14.90 4.87 22.78
N LEU A 98 15.62 5.98 22.93
CA LEU A 98 16.76 6.11 23.84
C LEU A 98 16.39 5.82 25.28
N ALA A 99 15.27 6.35 25.77
CA ALA A 99 14.75 6.05 27.11
C ALA A 99 14.49 4.55 27.30
N SER A 100 13.95 3.88 26.27
CA SER A 100 13.70 2.43 26.30
C SER A 100 15.02 1.63 26.33
N LEU A 101 16.02 2.04 25.54
CA LEU A 101 17.35 1.42 25.52
C LEU A 101 18.08 1.61 26.85
N ARG A 102 18.03 2.81 27.44
CA ARG A 102 18.60 3.12 28.76
C ARG A 102 17.94 2.31 29.89
N GLN A 103 16.69 1.89 29.71
CA GLN A 103 15.99 0.95 30.60
C GLN A 103 16.38 -0.52 30.38
N GLY A 104 17.29 -0.81 29.45
CA GLY A 104 17.77 -2.16 29.15
C GLY A 104 16.88 -2.95 28.18
N LEU A 105 15.88 -2.31 27.55
CA LEU A 105 15.12 -2.98 26.50
C LEU A 105 15.95 -3.07 25.22
N SER A 106 15.71 -4.11 24.42
CA SER A 106 16.33 -4.22 23.10
C SER A 106 15.75 -3.16 22.14
N LEU A 107 16.54 -2.72 21.15
CA LEU A 107 16.10 -1.80 20.11
C LEU A 107 14.87 -2.32 19.39
N SER A 108 14.81 -3.61 19.05
CA SER A 108 13.66 -4.23 18.39
C SER A 108 12.37 -4.13 19.19
N LEU A 109 12.44 -4.24 20.53
CA LEU A 109 11.28 -4.03 21.41
C LEU A 109 10.92 -2.55 21.54
N ALA A 110 11.90 -1.66 21.55
CA ALA A 110 11.68 -0.22 21.55
C ALA A 110 10.97 0.23 20.26
N LEU A 111 11.42 -0.25 19.09
CA LEU A 111 10.84 0.06 17.79
C LEU A 111 9.39 -0.44 17.65
N GLN A 112 9.05 -1.58 18.27
CA GLN A 112 7.67 -2.12 18.29
C GLN A 112 6.65 -1.19 18.94
N ARG A 113 7.08 -0.24 19.78
CA ARG A 113 6.20 0.78 20.36
C ARG A 113 5.71 1.80 19.33
N TYR A 114 6.34 1.87 18.16
CA TYR A 114 6.04 2.81 17.09
C TYR A 114 5.75 2.10 15.75
N PRO A 115 4.73 1.22 15.67
CA PRO A 115 4.45 0.40 14.47
C PRO A 115 3.97 1.23 13.27
N ALA A 116 3.47 2.45 13.50
CA ALA A 116 3.11 3.40 12.44
C ALA A 116 4.34 3.96 11.70
N ILE A 117 5.52 3.91 12.34
CA ILE A 117 6.77 4.46 11.83
C ILE A 117 7.69 3.34 11.33
N PHE A 118 7.82 2.28 12.13
CA PHE A 118 8.70 1.15 11.84
C PHE A 118 7.88 -0.06 11.39
N PRO A 119 7.94 -0.43 10.10
CA PRO A 119 7.29 -1.63 9.60
C PRO A 119 7.82 -2.90 10.28
N GLU A 120 6.99 -3.94 10.37
CA GLU A 120 7.36 -5.22 10.99
C GLU A 120 8.63 -5.83 10.41
N LEU A 121 8.85 -5.70 9.10
CA LEU A 121 10.06 -6.17 8.45
C LEU A 121 11.32 -5.44 8.94
N TYR A 122 11.24 -4.14 9.20
CA TYR A 122 12.35 -3.37 9.76
C TYR A 122 12.68 -3.87 11.16
N ILE A 123 11.65 -4.01 12.00
CA ILE A 123 11.76 -4.53 13.37
C ILE A 123 12.35 -5.94 13.37
N ALA A 124 11.89 -6.83 12.49
CA ALA A 124 12.39 -8.20 12.37
C ALA A 124 13.87 -8.24 11.96
N THR A 125 14.25 -7.39 11.00
CA THR A 125 15.63 -7.23 10.55
C THR A 125 16.54 -6.76 11.69
N VAL A 126 16.09 -5.77 12.46
CA VAL A 126 16.80 -5.29 13.64
C VAL A 126 16.93 -6.37 14.71
N LYS A 127 15.82 -7.06 15.02
CA LYS A 127 15.80 -8.14 16.01
C LYS A 127 16.78 -9.26 15.68
N ALA A 128 16.92 -9.59 14.40
CA ALA A 128 17.89 -10.59 13.95
C ALA A 128 19.33 -10.13 14.19
N SER A 129 19.64 -8.87 13.86
CA SER A 129 20.97 -8.30 14.05
C SER A 129 21.37 -8.07 15.51
N GLU A 130 20.41 -7.86 16.41
CA GLU A 130 20.71 -7.75 17.86
C GLU A 130 21.36 -9.02 18.41
N ARG A 131 21.01 -10.19 17.86
CA ARG A 131 21.58 -11.48 18.26
C ARG A 131 22.94 -11.73 17.64
N THR A 132 23.16 -11.24 16.42
CA THR A 132 24.38 -11.52 15.64
C THR A 132 25.42 -10.40 15.72
N GLY A 133 25.08 -9.25 16.31
CA GLY A 133 25.93 -8.05 16.34
C GLY A 133 26.06 -7.33 14.99
N GLY A 134 25.47 -7.85 13.92
CA GLY A 134 25.61 -7.36 12.54
C GLY A 134 24.66 -6.22 12.19
N MET A 135 24.53 -5.19 13.04
CA MET A 135 23.57 -4.10 12.84
C MET A 135 23.79 -3.32 11.52
N PRO A 136 25.02 -2.92 11.14
CA PRO A 136 25.24 -2.22 9.87
C PRO A 136 24.81 -3.02 8.65
N GLU A 137 25.12 -4.32 8.62
CA GLU A 137 24.76 -5.19 7.49
C GLU A 137 23.23 -5.33 7.36
N ALA A 138 22.53 -5.43 8.48
CA ALA A 138 21.07 -5.52 8.50
C ALA A 138 20.40 -4.23 8.00
N LEU A 139 20.88 -3.05 8.42
CA LEU A 139 20.39 -1.77 7.91
C LEU A 139 20.68 -1.62 6.40
N ARG A 140 21.88 -2.01 5.94
CA ARG A 140 22.26 -1.99 4.53
C ARG A 140 21.32 -2.85 3.68
N ARG A 141 21.00 -4.05 4.13
CA ARG A 141 20.05 -4.95 3.46
C ARG A 141 18.65 -4.35 3.40
N TYR A 142 18.17 -3.75 4.50
CA TYR A 142 16.89 -3.07 4.52
C TYR A 142 16.84 -1.90 3.53
N ILE A 143 17.89 -1.06 3.47
CA ILE A 143 17.98 0.05 2.52
C ILE A 143 17.87 -0.47 1.08
N ALA A 144 18.63 -1.51 0.72
CA ALA A 144 18.62 -2.08 -0.63
C ALA A 144 17.22 -2.60 -1.03
N PHE A 145 16.51 -3.24 -0.09
CA PHE A 145 15.14 -3.70 -0.33
C PHE A 145 14.15 -2.58 -0.53
N ASP A 146 14.21 -1.57 0.33
CA ASP A 146 13.34 -0.41 0.32
C ASP A 146 13.56 0.43 -0.95
N GLU A 147 14.82 0.56 -1.42
CA GLU A 147 15.15 1.09 -2.74
C GLU A 147 14.50 0.28 -3.87
N LYS A 148 14.63 -1.04 -3.87
CA LYS A 148 14.01 -1.87 -4.93
C LYS A 148 12.50 -1.81 -4.93
N LEU A 149 11.85 -1.73 -3.77
CA LEU A 149 10.41 -1.50 -3.70
C LEU A 149 10.01 -0.14 -4.26
N ARG A 150 10.77 0.91 -3.94
CA ARG A 150 10.55 2.26 -4.50
C ARG A 150 10.74 2.29 -6.01
N GLU A 151 11.78 1.65 -6.54
CA GLU A 151 12.03 1.54 -7.98
C GLU A 151 10.83 0.88 -8.67
N LEU A 152 10.35 -0.25 -8.15
CA LEU A 152 9.19 -0.94 -8.69
C LEU A 152 7.94 -0.06 -8.63
N LYS A 153 7.68 0.59 -7.49
CA LYS A 153 6.55 1.51 -7.33
C LYS A 153 6.64 2.69 -8.30
N LYS A 154 7.83 3.26 -8.48
CA LYS A 154 8.09 4.37 -9.41
C LYS A 154 7.85 3.94 -10.86
N LYS A 155 8.29 2.74 -11.25
CA LYS A 155 8.01 2.17 -12.59
C LYS A 155 6.51 2.00 -12.81
N LEU A 156 5.79 1.42 -11.85
CA LEU A 156 4.34 1.22 -11.92
C LEU A 156 3.57 2.55 -12.01
N LEU A 157 3.93 3.52 -11.17
CA LEU A 157 3.30 4.84 -11.19
C LEU A 157 3.65 5.61 -12.47
N GLY A 158 4.92 5.58 -12.89
CA GLY A 158 5.38 6.25 -14.11
C GLY A 158 4.66 5.76 -15.36
N ALA A 159 4.46 4.44 -15.47
CA ALA A 159 3.69 3.81 -16.54
C ALA A 159 2.21 4.26 -16.58
N ALA A 160 1.62 4.60 -15.44
CA ALA A 160 0.22 5.00 -15.34
C ALA A 160 -0.03 6.49 -15.64
N ILE A 161 1.00 7.36 -15.59
CA ILE A 161 0.85 8.81 -15.76
C ILE A 161 0.22 9.14 -17.11
N TYR A 162 0.74 8.54 -18.18
CA TYR A 162 0.34 8.90 -19.54
C TYR A 162 -1.08 8.42 -19.90
N PRO A 163 -1.49 7.17 -19.63
CA PRO A 163 -2.89 6.75 -19.78
C PRO A 163 -3.88 7.62 -19.00
N ILE A 164 -3.53 8.01 -17.77
CA ILE A 164 -4.38 8.88 -16.94
C ILE A 164 -4.48 10.28 -17.58
N LEU A 165 -3.37 10.84 -18.06
CA LEU A 165 -3.37 12.13 -18.75
C LEU A 165 -4.28 12.12 -19.98
N LEU A 166 -4.16 11.10 -20.84
CA LEU A 166 -5.01 10.96 -22.02
C LEU A 166 -6.49 10.80 -21.66
N LEU A 167 -6.80 10.01 -20.62
CA LEU A 167 -8.18 9.86 -20.14
C LEU A 167 -8.75 11.19 -19.62
N ILE A 168 -7.95 11.98 -18.89
CA ILE A 168 -8.37 13.29 -18.39
C ILE A 168 -8.60 14.26 -19.55
N VAL A 169 -7.66 14.38 -20.48
CA VAL A 169 -7.75 15.32 -21.61
C VAL A 169 -8.86 14.90 -22.58
N GLY A 170 -8.88 13.63 -22.99
CA GLY A 170 -9.92 13.09 -23.87
C GLY A 170 -11.30 13.13 -23.21
N GLY A 171 -11.38 12.86 -21.92
CA GLY A 171 -12.59 13.00 -21.12
C GLY A 171 -13.08 14.45 -21.05
N LEU A 172 -12.17 15.41 -20.85
CA LEU A 172 -12.50 16.84 -20.84
C LEU A 172 -13.03 17.30 -22.20
N VAL A 173 -12.37 16.92 -23.30
CA VAL A 173 -12.84 17.25 -24.66
C VAL A 173 -14.21 16.63 -24.93
N THR A 174 -14.39 15.35 -24.58
CA THR A 174 -15.67 14.64 -24.74
C THR A 174 -16.78 15.30 -23.91
N PHE A 175 -16.48 15.65 -22.65
CA PHE A 175 -17.41 16.34 -21.76
C PHE A 175 -17.78 17.72 -22.29
N PHE A 176 -16.81 18.48 -22.83
CA PHE A 176 -17.08 19.77 -23.46
C PHE A 176 -17.98 19.63 -24.70
N LEU A 177 -17.71 18.66 -25.58
CA LEU A 177 -18.53 18.42 -26.76
C LEU A 177 -19.97 18.05 -26.37
N LEU A 178 -20.15 17.06 -25.50
CA LEU A 178 -21.49 16.61 -25.07
C LEU A 178 -22.23 17.64 -24.20
N GLY A 179 -21.51 18.37 -23.35
CA GLY A 179 -22.08 19.29 -22.39
C GLY A 179 -22.41 20.67 -22.96
N PHE A 180 -21.65 21.13 -23.95
CA PHE A 180 -21.77 22.51 -24.45
C PHE A 180 -22.08 22.57 -25.95
N VAL A 181 -21.40 21.77 -26.76
CA VAL A 181 -21.55 21.82 -28.23
C VAL A 181 -22.85 21.15 -28.67
N VAL A 182 -23.09 19.90 -28.23
CA VAL A 182 -24.27 19.13 -28.60
C VAL A 182 -25.59 19.84 -28.24
N PRO A 183 -25.78 20.41 -27.04
CA PRO A 183 -27.03 21.11 -26.71
C PRO A 183 -27.26 22.36 -27.56
N ARG A 184 -26.20 23.11 -27.91
CA ARG A 184 -26.32 24.29 -28.79
C ARG A 184 -26.76 23.90 -30.19
N PHE A 185 -26.17 22.84 -30.76
CA PHE A 185 -26.62 22.29 -32.04
C PHE A 185 -28.06 21.79 -31.96
N ALA A 186 -28.44 21.18 -30.83
CA ALA A 186 -29.79 20.68 -30.66
C ALA A 186 -30.86 21.78 -30.69
N LEU A 187 -30.57 22.94 -30.09
CA LEU A 187 -31.47 24.10 -30.12
C LEU A 187 -31.62 24.67 -31.54
N VAL A 188 -30.51 24.84 -32.27
CA VAL A 188 -30.54 25.37 -33.65
C VAL A 188 -31.34 24.46 -34.60
N PHE A 189 -31.22 23.15 -34.43
CA PHE A 189 -31.96 22.20 -35.25
C PHE A 189 -33.45 22.11 -34.85
N ALA A 190 -33.77 22.24 -33.56
CA ALA A 190 -35.16 22.31 -33.10
C ALA A 190 -35.91 23.52 -33.69
N ASP A 191 -35.24 24.66 -33.81
CA ASP A 191 -35.77 25.87 -34.46
C ASP A 191 -35.98 25.69 -35.98
N SER A 192 -35.33 24.69 -36.59
CA SER A 192 -35.48 24.35 -38.02
C SER A 192 -36.74 23.50 -38.33
N GLY A 193 -37.52 23.13 -37.31
CA GLY A 193 -38.83 22.47 -37.46
C GLY A 193 -38.78 20.99 -37.87
N ARG A 194 -37.61 20.35 -37.89
CA ARG A 194 -37.43 18.91 -38.16
C ARG A 194 -36.88 18.18 -36.94
N GLN A 195 -37.33 16.95 -36.73
CA GLN A 195 -36.76 16.07 -35.73
C GLN A 195 -35.66 15.22 -36.36
N PRO A 196 -34.48 15.10 -35.73
CA PRO A 196 -33.41 14.25 -36.23
C PRO A 196 -33.82 12.77 -36.18
N GLU A 197 -33.54 12.01 -37.24
CA GLU A 197 -33.81 10.58 -37.33
C GLU A 197 -32.52 9.74 -37.12
N GLY A 198 -32.67 8.49 -36.65
CA GLY A 198 -31.54 7.56 -36.49
C GLY A 198 -30.64 7.83 -35.27
N LEU A 199 -29.32 7.63 -35.43
CA LEU A 199 -28.34 7.73 -34.32
C LEU A 199 -28.18 9.16 -33.77
N SER A 200 -28.50 10.18 -34.56
CA SER A 200 -28.44 11.59 -34.15
C SER A 200 -29.51 11.92 -33.10
N ALA A 201 -30.67 11.24 -33.12
CA ALA A 201 -31.74 11.40 -32.13
C ALA A 201 -31.27 11.11 -30.69
N LEU A 202 -30.37 10.12 -30.52
CA LEU A 202 -29.80 9.78 -29.21
C LEU A 202 -28.99 10.95 -28.61
N LEU A 203 -28.21 11.66 -29.43
CA LEU A 203 -27.46 12.84 -28.97
C LEU A 203 -28.38 14.00 -28.60
N PHE A 204 -29.51 14.15 -29.30
CA PHE A 204 -30.50 15.19 -28.99
C PHE A 204 -31.26 14.93 -27.69
N ILE A 205 -31.64 13.68 -27.43
CA ILE A 205 -32.22 13.28 -26.14
C ILE A 205 -31.23 13.55 -25.01
N TRP A 206 -29.96 13.20 -25.23
CA TRP A 206 -28.89 13.47 -24.25
C TRP A 206 -28.66 14.96 -24.04
N GLY A 207 -28.59 15.75 -25.13
CA GLY A 207 -28.41 17.20 -25.08
C GLY A 207 -29.57 17.92 -24.38
N GLY A 208 -30.81 17.50 -24.63
CA GLY A 208 -31.99 18.01 -23.93
C GLY A 208 -31.99 17.68 -22.44
N PHE A 209 -31.61 16.45 -22.07
CA PHE A 209 -31.47 16.03 -20.67
C PHE A 209 -30.40 16.86 -19.95
N VAL A 210 -29.24 17.07 -20.57
CA VAL A 210 -28.14 17.88 -20.01
C VAL A 210 -28.56 19.33 -19.86
N ASN A 211 -29.22 19.92 -20.84
CA ASN A 211 -29.64 21.32 -20.76
C ASN A 211 -30.67 21.56 -19.63
N GLN A 212 -31.62 20.64 -19.45
CA GLN A 212 -32.62 20.72 -18.37
C GLN A 212 -32.03 20.47 -16.98
N HIS A 213 -30.95 19.71 -16.87
CA HIS A 213 -30.35 19.31 -15.59
C HIS A 213 -28.90 19.80 -15.41
N ALA A 214 -28.46 20.83 -16.14
CA ALA A 214 -27.06 21.25 -16.18
C ALA A 214 -26.48 21.57 -14.78
N ALA A 215 -27.25 22.29 -13.95
CA ALA A 215 -26.87 22.59 -12.57
C ALA A 215 -26.87 21.32 -11.68
N GLY A 216 -27.85 20.43 -11.87
CA GLY A 216 -27.95 19.15 -11.14
C GLY A 216 -26.83 18.17 -11.50
N LEU A 217 -26.39 18.15 -12.76
CA LEU A 217 -25.29 17.32 -13.25
C LEU A 217 -23.93 17.81 -12.73
N LEU A 218 -23.71 19.13 -12.67
CA LEU A 218 -22.49 19.69 -12.08
C LEU A 218 -22.38 19.37 -10.58
N VAL A 219 -23.46 19.56 -9.83
CA VAL A 219 -23.54 19.20 -8.41
C VAL A 219 -23.43 17.68 -8.23
N GLY A 220 -24.06 16.90 -9.12
CA GLY A 220 -23.99 15.43 -9.13
C GLY A 220 -22.59 14.90 -9.39
N CYS A 221 -21.85 15.47 -10.35
CA CYS A 221 -20.45 15.11 -10.60
C CYS A 221 -19.53 15.49 -9.43
N ALA A 222 -19.72 16.67 -8.83
CA ALA A 222 -18.97 17.10 -7.65
C ALA A 222 -19.24 16.18 -6.44
N LEU A 223 -20.49 15.82 -6.20
CA LEU A 223 -20.87 14.86 -5.15
C LEU A 223 -20.40 13.44 -5.49
N ALA A 224 -20.46 12.99 -6.74
CA ALA A 224 -19.98 11.67 -7.14
C ALA A 224 -18.47 11.55 -6.95
N THR A 225 -17.70 12.57 -7.32
CA THR A 225 -16.24 12.59 -7.11
C THR A 225 -15.88 12.69 -5.61
N GLY A 226 -16.61 13.50 -4.84
CA GLY A 226 -16.45 13.61 -3.38
C GLY A 226 -16.82 12.33 -2.62
N THR A 227 -17.93 11.69 -2.99
CA THR A 227 -18.39 10.43 -2.40
C THR A 227 -17.52 9.27 -2.83
N MET A 228 -17.08 9.19 -4.10
CA MET A 228 -16.16 8.17 -4.58
C MET A 228 -14.80 8.27 -3.88
N SER A 229 -14.25 9.48 -3.72
CA SER A 229 -12.99 9.68 -2.98
C SER A 229 -13.14 9.35 -1.49
N GLY A 230 -14.28 9.70 -0.89
CA GLY A 230 -14.66 9.27 0.46
C GLY A 230 -14.74 7.73 0.56
N LEU A 231 -15.50 7.06 -0.29
CA LEU A 231 -15.67 5.61 -0.34
C LEU A 231 -14.34 4.87 -0.56
N LEU A 232 -13.50 5.34 -1.48
CA LEU A 232 -12.18 4.78 -1.74
C LEU A 232 -11.20 4.99 -0.60
N SER A 233 -11.49 5.89 0.35
CA SER A 233 -10.71 6.03 1.58
C SER A 233 -11.08 4.98 2.64
N LEU A 234 -12.27 4.36 2.55
CA LEU A 234 -12.67 3.32 3.49
C LEU A 234 -11.85 2.02 3.29
N PRO A 235 -11.24 1.47 4.36
CA PRO A 235 -10.49 0.22 4.31
C PRO A 235 -11.31 -0.96 3.77
N ALA A 236 -12.61 -1.00 4.10
CA ALA A 236 -13.52 -2.06 3.67
C ALA A 236 -13.76 -2.06 2.15
N VAL A 237 -13.89 -0.86 1.55
CA VAL A 237 -14.07 -0.71 0.09
C VAL A 237 -12.79 -1.11 -0.64
N ARG A 238 -11.62 -0.69 -0.14
CA ARG A 238 -10.32 -1.13 -0.68
C ARG A 238 -10.15 -2.64 -0.62
N ALA A 239 -10.51 -3.26 0.50
CA ALA A 239 -10.48 -4.71 0.65
C ALA A 239 -11.50 -5.43 -0.26
N GLY A 240 -12.68 -4.83 -0.48
CA GLY A 240 -13.69 -5.31 -1.42
C GLY A 240 -13.21 -5.28 -2.87
N LEU A 241 -12.67 -4.14 -3.30
CA LEU A 241 -12.06 -3.96 -4.62
C LEU A 241 -10.89 -4.92 -4.83
N GLY A 242 -10.02 -5.08 -3.82
CA GLY A 242 -8.91 -6.04 -3.87
C GLY A 242 -9.41 -7.48 -4.10
N ARG A 243 -10.50 -7.88 -3.44
CA ARG A 243 -11.13 -9.20 -3.66
C ARG A 243 -11.74 -9.33 -5.05
N LEU A 244 -12.36 -8.27 -5.58
CA LEU A 244 -12.93 -8.26 -6.93
C LEU A 244 -11.84 -8.38 -8.00
N LEU A 245 -10.77 -7.59 -7.88
CA LEU A 245 -9.60 -7.63 -8.76
C LEU A 245 -8.94 -9.01 -8.76
N TRP A 246 -8.87 -9.68 -7.60
CA TRP A 246 -8.32 -11.03 -7.50
C TRP A 246 -9.16 -12.11 -8.22
N ARG A 247 -10.47 -11.89 -8.39
CA ARG A 247 -11.37 -12.84 -9.05
C ARG A 247 -11.30 -12.79 -10.58
N LEU A 248 -10.73 -11.72 -11.15
CA LEU A 248 -10.59 -11.60 -12.60
C LEU A 248 -9.45 -12.52 -13.06
N PRO A 249 -9.70 -13.53 -13.93
CA PRO A 249 -8.72 -14.59 -14.21
C PRO A 249 -7.41 -14.08 -14.81
N ALA A 250 -7.45 -13.03 -15.65
CA ALA A 250 -6.24 -12.43 -16.23
C ALA A 250 -5.47 -11.53 -15.25
N LEU A 251 -6.16 -10.78 -14.39
CA LEU A 251 -5.54 -9.82 -13.47
C LEU A 251 -5.12 -10.47 -12.15
N GLY A 252 -5.90 -11.45 -11.66
CA GLY A 252 -5.64 -12.18 -10.43
C GLY A 252 -4.32 -12.94 -10.48
N GLU A 253 -4.02 -13.62 -11.59
CA GLU A 253 -2.75 -14.34 -11.74
C GLU A 253 -1.55 -13.37 -11.79
N ARG A 254 -1.70 -12.22 -12.45
CA ARG A 254 -0.66 -11.19 -12.50
C ARG A 254 -0.43 -10.55 -11.12
N LEU A 255 -1.50 -10.26 -10.40
CA LEU A 255 -1.41 -9.76 -9.02
C LEU A 255 -0.76 -10.79 -8.10
N ARG A 256 -1.13 -12.07 -8.22
CA ARG A 256 -0.49 -13.17 -7.50
C ARG A 256 1.02 -13.15 -7.69
N ILE A 257 1.52 -13.03 -8.92
CA ILE A 257 2.97 -12.94 -9.19
C ILE A 257 3.62 -11.74 -8.47
N VAL A 258 2.97 -10.57 -8.46
CA VAL A 258 3.46 -9.39 -7.72
C VAL A 258 3.57 -9.66 -6.22
N TYR A 259 2.56 -10.30 -5.62
CA TYR A 259 2.60 -10.63 -4.19
C TYR A 259 3.61 -11.75 -3.88
N LEU A 260 3.78 -12.73 -4.78
CA LEU A 260 4.80 -13.77 -4.64
C LEU A 260 6.21 -13.21 -4.76
N ALA A 261 6.48 -12.29 -5.69
CA ALA A 261 7.78 -11.61 -5.79
C ALA A 261 8.14 -10.88 -4.49
N ARG A 262 7.17 -10.17 -3.89
CA ARG A 262 7.33 -9.53 -2.57
C ARG A 262 7.55 -10.56 -1.47
N PHE A 263 6.77 -11.65 -1.46
CA PHE A 263 6.93 -12.76 -0.53
C PHE A 263 8.36 -13.33 -0.57
N TYR A 264 8.86 -13.73 -1.75
CA TYR A 264 10.20 -14.28 -1.89
C TYR A 264 11.28 -13.28 -1.47
N ARG A 265 11.13 -12.01 -1.84
CA ARG A 265 12.07 -10.94 -1.47
C ARG A 265 12.15 -10.77 0.04
N THR A 266 11.01 -10.72 0.71
CA THR A 266 10.95 -10.54 2.17
C THR A 266 11.45 -11.77 2.91
N VAL A 267 11.01 -12.98 2.54
CA VAL A 267 11.51 -14.21 3.17
C VAL A 267 13.01 -14.38 2.90
N GLY A 268 13.47 -14.13 1.68
CA GLY A 268 14.88 -14.19 1.30
C GLY A 268 15.75 -13.27 2.15
N MET A 269 15.32 -12.02 2.32
CA MET A 269 16.00 -11.07 3.21
C MET A 269 16.08 -11.59 4.66
N LEU A 270 14.96 -12.06 5.22
CA LEU A 270 14.92 -12.52 6.60
C LEU A 270 15.81 -13.76 6.80
N LEU A 271 15.81 -14.69 5.83
CA LEU A 271 16.69 -15.85 5.84
C LEU A 271 18.15 -15.46 5.77
N ARG A 272 18.53 -14.51 4.88
CA ARG A 272 19.90 -14.00 4.84
C ARG A 272 20.28 -13.32 6.14
N ALA A 273 19.34 -12.65 6.81
CA ALA A 273 19.54 -12.07 8.15
C ALA A 273 19.68 -13.12 9.27
N GLY A 274 19.66 -14.41 8.93
CA GLY A 274 19.82 -15.51 9.87
C GLY A 274 18.54 -15.87 10.62
N ILE A 275 17.39 -15.32 10.22
CA ILE A 275 16.10 -15.71 10.81
C ILE A 275 15.69 -17.09 10.24
N PRO A 276 15.34 -18.07 11.09
CA PRO A 276 14.88 -19.37 10.62
C PRO A 276 13.62 -19.27 9.75
N LEU A 277 13.53 -20.10 8.70
CA LEU A 277 12.45 -20.08 7.70
C LEU A 277 11.05 -19.99 8.32
N ARG A 278 10.74 -20.87 9.28
CA ARG A 278 9.46 -20.87 9.99
C ARG A 278 9.11 -19.51 10.61
N SER A 279 10.08 -18.91 11.31
CA SER A 279 9.88 -17.61 11.95
C SER A 279 9.69 -16.52 10.90
N SER A 280 10.46 -16.56 9.82
CA SER A 280 10.32 -15.65 8.69
C SER A 280 8.93 -15.72 8.05
N LEU A 281 8.39 -16.93 7.84
CA LEU A 281 7.05 -17.14 7.29
C LEU A 281 5.96 -16.59 8.22
N LEU A 282 6.06 -16.78 9.52
CA LEU A 282 5.10 -16.24 10.49
C LEU A 282 5.11 -14.70 10.53
N MET A 283 6.29 -14.08 10.43
CA MET A 283 6.45 -12.62 10.46
C MET A 283 5.84 -11.91 9.26
N ILE A 284 5.65 -12.60 8.13
CA ILE A 284 5.14 -11.97 6.90
C ILE A 284 3.67 -12.27 6.64
N GLY A 285 3.00 -13.01 7.53
CA GLY A 285 1.61 -13.41 7.36
C GLY A 285 0.68 -12.21 7.15
N ASP A 286 0.94 -11.10 7.84
CA ASP A 286 0.14 -9.90 7.71
C ASP A 286 0.44 -9.07 6.45
N LEU A 287 1.60 -9.28 5.82
CA LEU A 287 1.97 -8.64 4.56
C LEU A 287 1.28 -9.27 3.34
N LEU A 288 0.85 -10.53 3.45
CA LEU A 288 0.18 -11.23 2.37
C LEU A 288 -1.32 -10.87 2.28
N PRO A 289 -1.88 -10.82 1.07
CA PRO A 289 -3.32 -10.66 0.88
C PRO A 289 -4.04 -11.88 1.46
N GLY A 290 -5.28 -11.69 1.96
CA GLY A 290 -6.05 -12.76 2.59
C GLY A 290 -6.15 -14.06 1.77
N ALA A 291 -6.13 -13.94 0.44
CA ALA A 291 -6.14 -15.07 -0.49
C ALA A 291 -4.91 -16.00 -0.37
N LEU A 292 -3.75 -15.48 0.05
CA LEU A 292 -2.49 -16.23 0.19
C LEU A 292 -2.18 -16.61 1.64
N ARG A 293 -2.87 -16.00 2.63
CA ARG A 293 -2.62 -16.25 4.06
C ARG A 293 -2.93 -17.68 4.47
N ALA A 294 -4.03 -18.27 3.96
CA ALA A 294 -4.38 -19.66 4.25
C ALA A 294 -3.28 -20.62 3.74
N GLY A 295 -2.81 -20.40 2.50
CA GLY A 295 -1.72 -21.17 1.91
C GLY A 295 -0.39 -21.03 2.64
N LEU A 296 -0.11 -19.85 3.21
CA LEU A 296 1.04 -19.63 4.09
C LEU A 296 0.96 -20.45 5.37
N MET A 297 -0.19 -20.43 6.06
CA MET A 297 -0.34 -21.21 7.30
C MET A 297 -0.25 -22.72 7.03
N GLN A 298 -0.80 -23.19 5.91
CA GLN A 298 -0.60 -24.57 5.46
C GLN A 298 0.88 -24.88 5.21
N THR A 299 1.60 -23.99 4.52
CA THR A 299 3.04 -24.15 4.24
C THR A 299 3.86 -24.23 5.54
N VAL A 300 3.52 -23.42 6.55
CA VAL A 300 4.17 -23.47 7.86
C VAL A 300 3.93 -24.82 8.54
N GLY A 301 2.69 -25.31 8.55
CA GLY A 301 2.35 -26.62 9.12
C GLY A 301 3.02 -27.79 8.38
N ASP A 302 3.10 -27.74 7.05
CA ASP A 302 3.78 -28.75 6.24
C ASP A 302 5.29 -28.82 6.56
N ILE A 303 5.96 -27.67 6.72
CA ILE A 303 7.38 -27.62 7.12
C ILE A 303 7.58 -28.17 8.53
N GLU A 304 6.66 -27.88 9.46
CA GLU A 304 6.71 -28.44 10.83
C GLU A 304 6.60 -29.97 10.84
N GLN A 305 5.88 -30.54 9.87
CA GLN A 305 5.77 -31.98 9.66
C GLN A 305 6.99 -32.58 8.92
N GLY A 306 8.00 -31.77 8.59
CA GLY A 306 9.23 -32.19 7.94
C GLY A 306 9.18 -32.23 6.42
N LEU A 307 8.13 -31.68 5.79
CA LEU A 307 8.11 -31.53 4.33
C LEU A 307 9.11 -30.46 3.87
N ALA A 308 9.74 -30.71 2.72
CA ALA A 308 10.59 -29.72 2.07
C ALA A 308 9.77 -28.46 1.74
N PHE A 309 10.36 -27.28 1.93
CA PHE A 309 9.73 -25.99 1.64
C PHE A 309 9.36 -25.86 0.17
N SER A 310 10.15 -26.41 -0.76
CA SER A 310 9.78 -26.43 -2.18
C SER A 310 8.43 -27.09 -2.45
N ASP A 311 8.13 -28.20 -1.76
CA ASP A 311 6.86 -28.93 -1.89
C ASP A 311 5.74 -28.29 -1.06
N ALA A 312 6.05 -27.88 0.18
CA ALA A 312 5.10 -27.17 1.05
C ALA A 312 4.59 -25.87 0.40
N ALA A 313 5.49 -25.06 -0.16
CA ALA A 313 5.14 -23.82 -0.85
C ALA A 313 4.32 -24.08 -2.12
N GLN A 314 4.55 -25.21 -2.81
CA GLN A 314 3.72 -25.58 -3.96
C GLN A 314 2.29 -25.94 -3.51
N ARG A 315 2.14 -26.75 -2.46
CA ARG A 315 0.83 -27.15 -1.91
C ARG A 315 0.05 -25.93 -1.42
N GLY A 316 0.72 -25.02 -0.72
CA GLY A 316 0.13 -23.77 -0.25
C GLY A 316 -0.11 -22.71 -1.35
N GLY A 317 0.19 -23.00 -2.62
CA GLY A 317 0.04 -22.02 -3.71
C GLY A 317 0.96 -20.81 -3.60
N LEU A 318 2.04 -20.91 -2.81
CA LEU A 318 3.08 -19.90 -2.64
C LEU A 318 4.28 -20.12 -3.57
N SER A 319 4.15 -20.99 -4.56
CA SER A 319 5.18 -21.31 -5.52
C SER A 319 4.66 -21.24 -6.95
N THR A 320 5.57 -20.91 -7.86
CA THR A 320 5.40 -21.04 -9.32
C THR A 320 6.26 -22.21 -9.82
N PRO A 321 6.07 -22.70 -11.06
CA PRO A 321 6.90 -23.79 -11.58
C PRO A 321 8.40 -23.48 -11.58
N ILE A 322 8.78 -22.21 -11.84
CA ILE A 322 10.17 -21.75 -11.81
C ILE A 322 10.65 -21.62 -10.36
N ALA A 323 9.86 -20.95 -9.50
CA ALA A 323 10.22 -20.75 -8.10
C ALA A 323 10.42 -22.09 -7.36
N ARG A 324 9.56 -23.09 -7.58
CA ARG A 324 9.70 -24.42 -6.97
C ARG A 324 11.08 -25.03 -7.22
N ARG A 325 11.56 -24.95 -8.46
CA ARG A 325 12.85 -25.51 -8.86
C ARG A 325 14.01 -24.78 -8.20
N MET A 326 13.96 -23.45 -8.20
CA MET A 326 14.98 -22.62 -7.54
C MET A 326 14.97 -22.78 -6.02
N ILE A 327 13.79 -22.90 -5.39
CA ILE A 327 13.67 -23.20 -3.96
C ILE A 327 14.32 -24.56 -3.67
N ALA A 328 13.99 -25.61 -4.44
CA ALA A 328 14.56 -26.93 -4.23
C ALA A 328 16.10 -26.94 -4.36
N VAL A 329 16.66 -26.16 -5.29
CA VAL A 329 18.12 -25.96 -5.41
C VAL A 329 18.68 -25.21 -4.21
N GLY A 330 17.99 -24.19 -3.73
CA GLY A 330 18.38 -23.42 -2.55
C GLY A 330 18.32 -24.23 -1.25
N GLU A 331 17.35 -25.13 -1.12
CA GLU A 331 17.27 -26.05 0.02
C GLU A 331 18.44 -27.04 0.02
N LYS A 332 18.73 -27.66 -1.13
CA LYS A 332 19.83 -28.64 -1.25
C LYS A 332 21.21 -28.02 -1.05
N SER A 333 21.40 -26.77 -1.49
CA SER A 333 22.68 -26.06 -1.36
C SER A 333 22.82 -25.30 -0.04
N GLY A 334 21.79 -25.25 0.79
CA GLY A 334 21.75 -24.43 2.01
C GLY A 334 21.66 -22.92 1.74
N GLN A 335 21.48 -22.50 0.49
CA GLN A 335 21.43 -21.09 0.07
C GLN A 335 20.01 -20.60 -0.23
N LEU A 336 19.01 -21.07 0.52
CA LEU A 336 17.60 -20.77 0.30
C LEU A 336 17.32 -19.25 0.27
N GLY A 337 17.93 -18.47 1.17
CA GLY A 337 17.76 -17.02 1.21
C GLY A 337 18.19 -16.33 -0.09
N ALA A 338 19.36 -16.72 -0.63
CA ALA A 338 19.87 -16.17 -1.88
C ALA A 338 18.99 -16.58 -3.07
N MET A 339 18.55 -17.85 -3.12
CA MET A 339 17.65 -18.31 -4.19
C MET A 339 16.30 -17.58 -4.16
N LEU A 340 15.72 -17.31 -2.99
CA LEU A 340 14.48 -16.54 -2.87
C LEU A 340 14.64 -15.09 -3.36
N GLU A 341 15.77 -14.44 -3.07
CA GLU A 341 16.07 -13.12 -3.63
C GLU A 341 16.23 -13.16 -5.16
N SER A 342 16.88 -14.19 -5.71
CA SER A 342 16.99 -14.37 -7.16
C SER A 342 15.63 -14.61 -7.84
N ILE A 343 14.75 -15.41 -7.23
CA ILE A 343 13.38 -15.61 -7.71
C ILE A 343 12.61 -14.28 -7.71
N ALA A 344 12.73 -13.49 -6.64
CA ALA A 344 12.10 -12.19 -6.57
C ALA A 344 12.59 -11.24 -7.67
N ALA A 345 13.92 -11.17 -7.88
CA ALA A 345 14.52 -10.33 -8.92
C ALA A 345 14.03 -10.72 -10.33
N PHE A 346 13.96 -12.03 -10.62
CA PHE A 346 13.43 -12.55 -11.88
C PHE A 346 11.99 -12.07 -12.12
N TYR A 347 11.11 -12.19 -11.11
CA TYR A 347 9.72 -11.76 -11.24
C TYR A 347 9.56 -10.25 -11.28
N ASP A 348 10.36 -9.48 -10.54
CA ASP A 348 10.36 -8.02 -10.61
C ASP A 348 10.68 -7.53 -12.03
N GLU A 349 11.63 -8.19 -12.71
CA GLU A 349 12.01 -7.88 -14.09
C GLU A 349 10.93 -8.31 -15.10
N GLU A 350 10.31 -9.47 -14.89
CA GLU A 350 9.15 -9.90 -15.69
C GLU A 350 7.96 -8.94 -15.54
N ILE A 351 7.62 -8.53 -14.32
CA ILE A 351 6.58 -7.54 -14.03
C ILE A 351 6.91 -6.21 -14.70
N GLY A 352 8.16 -5.75 -14.60
CA GLY A 352 8.62 -4.52 -15.25
C GLY A 352 8.40 -4.53 -16.77
N ARG A 353 8.81 -5.62 -17.43
CA ARG A 353 8.61 -5.80 -18.87
C ARG A 353 7.13 -5.82 -19.25
N LEU A 354 6.30 -6.54 -18.50
CA LEU A 354 4.85 -6.60 -18.74
C LEU A 354 4.20 -5.22 -18.63
N VAL A 355 4.58 -4.44 -17.62
CA VAL A 355 4.06 -3.07 -17.43
C VAL A 355 4.45 -2.17 -18.59
N GLU A 356 5.69 -2.28 -19.07
CA GLU A 356 6.17 -1.51 -20.22
C GLU A 356 5.43 -1.89 -21.51
N THR A 357 5.32 -3.19 -21.81
CA THR A 357 4.58 -3.68 -22.99
C THR A 357 3.11 -3.27 -22.94
N PHE A 358 2.47 -3.44 -21.78
CA PHE A 358 1.08 -3.01 -21.60
C PHE A 358 0.92 -1.51 -21.86
N SER A 359 1.79 -0.69 -21.29
CA SER A 359 1.73 0.78 -21.46
C SER A 359 1.86 1.20 -22.93
N ARG A 360 2.81 0.58 -23.67
CA ARG A 360 3.03 0.85 -25.10
C ARG A 360 1.84 0.47 -25.98
N LEU A 361 1.11 -0.60 -25.63
CA LEU A 361 -0.07 -1.05 -26.38
C LEU A 361 -1.34 -0.31 -25.99
N PHE A 362 -1.44 0.10 -24.72
CA PHE A 362 -2.62 0.76 -24.20
C PHE A 362 -2.77 2.19 -24.73
N GLU A 363 -1.65 2.88 -24.99
CA GLU A 363 -1.65 4.23 -25.55
C GLU A 363 -2.35 4.33 -26.91
N PRO A 364 -1.97 3.57 -27.96
CA PRO A 364 -2.65 3.62 -29.25
C PRO A 364 -4.13 3.23 -29.16
N LEU A 365 -4.46 2.26 -28.30
CA LEU A 365 -5.84 1.81 -28.10
C LEU A 365 -6.70 2.91 -27.48
N LEU A 366 -6.18 3.62 -26.47
CA LEU A 366 -6.85 4.77 -25.87
C LEU A 366 -7.03 5.91 -26.87
N MET A 367 -5.98 6.25 -27.63
CA MET A 367 -6.08 7.29 -28.66
C MET A 367 -7.11 6.94 -29.73
N ALA A 368 -7.10 5.70 -30.23
CA ALA A 368 -8.08 5.22 -31.19
C ALA A 368 -9.50 5.27 -30.59
N GLY A 369 -9.69 4.81 -29.35
CA GLY A 369 -10.97 4.86 -28.65
C GLY A 369 -11.50 6.29 -28.48
N ILE A 370 -10.65 7.22 -28.03
CA ILE A 370 -11.00 8.65 -27.91
C ILE A 370 -11.34 9.23 -29.30
N GLY A 371 -10.56 8.91 -30.32
CA GLY A 371 -10.81 9.34 -31.70
C GLY A 371 -12.14 8.83 -32.24
N VAL A 372 -12.50 7.57 -31.97
CA VAL A 372 -13.80 7.01 -32.34
C VAL A 372 -14.94 7.72 -31.60
N VAL A 373 -14.79 8.00 -30.31
CA VAL A 373 -15.80 8.71 -29.52
C VAL A 373 -15.99 10.14 -30.04
N ILE A 374 -14.92 10.91 -30.18
CA ILE A 374 -14.97 12.30 -30.66
C ILE A 374 -15.46 12.35 -32.10
N GLY A 375 -14.90 11.52 -32.99
CA GLY A 375 -15.30 11.44 -34.39
C GLY A 375 -16.76 11.02 -34.55
N GLY A 376 -17.23 10.08 -33.73
CA GLY A 376 -18.63 9.70 -33.66
C GLY A 376 -19.54 10.86 -33.26
N ILE A 377 -19.17 11.63 -32.23
CA ILE A 377 -19.92 12.83 -31.81
C ILE A 377 -19.99 13.83 -32.96
N VAL A 378 -18.85 14.13 -33.61
CA VAL A 378 -18.79 15.09 -34.71
C VAL A 378 -19.64 14.62 -35.90
N LEU A 379 -19.51 13.37 -36.33
CA LEU A 379 -20.30 12.83 -37.44
C LEU A 379 -21.81 12.94 -37.17
N LEU A 380 -22.25 12.58 -35.96
CA LEU A 380 -23.66 12.67 -35.58
C LEU A 380 -24.18 14.11 -35.54
N LEU A 381 -23.32 15.10 -35.31
CA LEU A 381 -23.66 16.52 -35.41
C LEU A 381 -23.80 16.99 -36.87
N TYR A 382 -23.01 16.43 -37.79
CA TYR A 382 -23.03 16.81 -39.21
C TYR A 382 -24.10 16.08 -40.03
N MET A 383 -24.47 14.85 -39.67
CA MET A 383 -25.49 14.05 -40.40
C MET A 383 -26.80 14.82 -40.68
N PRO A 384 -27.42 15.50 -39.70
CA PRO A 384 -28.66 16.22 -39.94
C PRO A 384 -28.51 17.39 -40.92
N ILE A 385 -27.31 18.00 -41.02
CA ILE A 385 -27.01 19.05 -42.00
C ILE A 385 -27.00 18.47 -43.42
N PHE A 386 -26.43 17.28 -43.61
CA PHE A 386 -26.44 16.62 -44.91
C PHE A 386 -27.85 16.19 -45.34
N GLU A 387 -28.69 15.73 -44.40
CA GLU A 387 -30.09 15.40 -44.67
C GLU A 387 -30.92 16.63 -45.07
N LEU A 388 -30.64 17.79 -44.46
CA LEU A 388 -31.23 19.05 -44.87
C LEU A 388 -30.79 19.44 -46.29
N ALA A 389 -29.50 19.31 -46.63
CA ALA A 389 -28.97 19.66 -47.94
C ALA A 389 -29.43 18.71 -49.07
N GLY A 390 -29.57 17.41 -48.79
CA GLY A 390 -29.96 16.39 -49.78
C GLY A 390 -31.42 16.45 -50.22
N ASN A 391 -32.30 17.06 -49.41
CA ASN A 391 -33.73 17.21 -49.72
C ASN A 391 -34.08 18.54 -50.40
N PHE A 392 -33.09 19.33 -50.85
CA PHE A 392 -33.29 20.53 -51.68
C PHE A 392 -33.19 20.24 -53.20
N GLN A 393 -33.42 18.98 -53.62
CA GLN A 393 -33.60 18.62 -55.04
C GLN A 393 -35.05 18.34 -55.38
#